data_AF-A0A5K1FNZ3-F1
#
_entry.id   AF-A0A5K1FNZ3-F1
#
_cell.length_a   1.000
_cell.length_b   1.000
_cell.length_c   1.000
_cell.angle_alpha   90.00
_cell.angle_beta   90.00
_cell.angle_gamma   90.00
#
_symmetry.space_group_name_H-M   'P 1'
#
loop_
_entity.id
_entity.type
_entity.pdbx_description
1 polymer ?
#
loop_
_entity_poly.entity_id
_entity_poly.type
_entity_poly.pdbx_seq_one_letter_code
_entity_poly.pdbx_strand_id
1 'polypeptide(L)' 'EFNSLKAAIKLSELLKTPVRVQRCAGRVVQTELIVQIEQKDVVPGDIIHFSPGDLFPGDVRLLNSKDLVV' A
#
# COMPACT_ATOMS: atom_id res chain seq x y z
N GLU A 1 -25.16 -0.53 20.95
CA GLU A 1 -24.50 -0.17 19.68
C GLU A 1 -23.12 0.50 19.86
N PHE A 2 -22.95 1.46 20.78
CA PHE A 2 -21.67 2.16 20.97
C PHE A 2 -20.46 1.25 21.30
N ASN A 3 -20.67 0.17 22.07
CA ASN A 3 -19.60 -0.77 22.42
C ASN A 3 -19.11 -1.61 21.23
N SER A 4 -20.03 -2.03 20.35
CA SER A 4 -19.69 -2.83 19.17
C SER A 4 -18.87 -2.02 18.18
N LEU A 5 -19.24 -0.74 17.97
CA LEU A 5 -18.47 0.17 17.12
C LEU A 5 -17.05 0.40 17.66
N LYS A 6 -16.92 0.62 18.97
CA LYS A 6 -15.62 0.81 19.63
C LYS A 6 -14.71 -0.41 19.50
N ALA A 7 -15.27 -1.62 19.57
CA ALA A 7 -14.51 -2.86 19.36
C ALA A 7 -14.09 -3.03 17.90
N ALA A 8 -14.97 -2.70 16.95
CA ALA A 8 -14.68 -2.77 15.52
C ALA A 8 -13.55 -1.81 15.11
N ILE A 9 -13.55 -0.56 15.62
CA ILE A 9 -12.50 0.43 15.35
C ILE A 9 -11.14 -0.10 15.86
N LYS A 10 -11.09 -0.61 17.09
CA LYS A 10 -9.85 -1.18 17.65
C LYS A 10 -9.34 -2.37 16.84
N LEU A 11 -10.24 -3.22 16.34
CA LEU A 11 -9.86 -4.32 15.45
C LEU A 11 -9.29 -3.82 14.13
N SER A 12 -9.91 -2.80 13.51
CA SER A 12 -9.38 -2.22 12.27
C SER A 12 -8.00 -1.59 12.43
N GLU A 13 -7.69 -1.00 13.59
CA GLU A 13 -6.39 -0.42 13.89
C GLU A 13 -5.26 -1.45 14.03
N LEU A 14 -5.61 -2.71 14.35
CA LEU A 14 -4.66 -3.82 14.45
C LEU A 14 -4.32 -4.43 13.09
N LEU A 15 -5.11 -4.16 12.06
CA LEU A 15 -4.88 -4.66 10.71
C LEU A 15 -3.82 -3.80 10.02
N LYS A 16 -2.60 -4.34 9.93
CA LYS A 16 -1.51 -3.75 9.17
C LYS A 16 -1.36 -4.50 7.85
N THR A 17 -1.77 -3.84 6.76
CA THR A 17 -1.54 -4.34 5.40
C THR A 17 -0.35 -3.60 4.82
N PRO A 18 0.84 -4.22 4.74
CA PRO A 18 1.98 -3.56 4.15
C PRO A 18 1.88 -3.52 2.63
N VAL A 19 2.33 -2.43 2.03
CA VAL A 19 2.38 -2.21 0.57
C VAL A 19 3.80 -1.80 0.18
N ARG A 20 4.32 -2.39 -0.89
CA ARG A 20 5.64 -2.03 -1.45
C ARG A 20 5.46 -0.91 -2.47
N VAL A 21 5.96 0.27 -2.14
CA VAL A 21 5.93 1.45 -3.01
C VAL A 21 7.34 1.82 -3.44
N GLN A 22 7.48 2.30 -4.67
CA GLN A 22 8.68 2.91 -5.18
C GLN A 22 8.57 4.43 -4.99
N ARG A 23 9.49 4.99 -4.19
CA ARG A 23 9.57 6.43 -3.91
C ARG A 23 11.01 6.90 -4.09
N CYS A 24 11.19 8.17 -4.38
CA CYS A 24 12.52 8.79 -4.45
C CYS A 24 12.93 9.32 -3.07
N ALA A 25 14.19 9.13 -2.71
CA ALA A 25 14.78 9.75 -1.52
C ALA A 25 16.08 10.48 -1.86
N GLY A 26 16.40 11.50 -1.04
CA GLY A 26 17.61 12.31 -1.18
C GLY A 26 17.30 13.76 -1.60
N ARG A 27 18.02 14.73 -1.02
CA ARG A 27 17.81 16.18 -1.27
C ARG A 27 18.57 16.71 -2.48
N VAL A 28 19.74 16.12 -2.78
CA VAL A 28 20.64 16.58 -3.86
C VAL A 28 20.62 15.60 -5.02
N VAL A 29 20.72 14.31 -4.73
CA VAL A 29 20.55 13.22 -5.70
C VAL A 29 19.29 12.45 -5.29
N GLN A 30 18.33 12.38 -6.19
CA GLN A 30 17.13 11.57 -5.99
C GLN A 30 17.42 10.14 -6.44
N THR A 31 17.36 9.20 -5.50
CA THR A 31 17.52 7.78 -5.78
C THR A 31 16.18 7.09 -5.58
N GLU A 32 15.78 6.26 -6.54
CA GLU A 32 14.60 5.42 -6.44
C GLU A 32 14.83 4.29 -5.44
N LEU A 33 13.89 4.13 -4.51
CA LEU A 33 13.94 3.11 -3.46
C LEU A 33 12.58 2.42 -3.38
N ILE A 34 12.62 1.10 -3.19
CA ILE A 34 11.43 0.32 -2.85
C ILE A 34 11.34 0.30 -1.32
N VAL A 35 10.26 0.84 -0.79
CA VAL A 35 9.98 0.92 0.64
C VAL A 35 8.64 0.26 0.96
N GLN A 36 8.55 -0.34 2.13
CA GLN A 36 7.33 -0.96 2.63
C GLN A 36 6.63 -0.01 3.59
N ILE A 37 5.41 0.38 3.27
CA ILE A 37 4.58 1.30 4.06
C ILE A 37 3.27 0.64 4.45
N GLU A 38 2.55 1.18 5.42
CA GLU A 38 1.19 0.70 5.71
C GLU A 38 0.23 1.18 4.61
N GLN A 39 -0.76 0.36 4.24
CA GLN A 39 -1.74 0.67 3.17
C GLN A 39 -2.41 2.04 3.34
N LYS A 40 -2.65 2.46 4.59
CA LYS A 40 -3.25 3.76 4.92
C LYS A 40 -2.38 4.97 4.53
N ASP A 41 -1.08 4.76 4.34
CA ASP A 41 -0.10 5.80 4.00
C ASP A 41 0.18 5.88 2.48
N VAL A 42 -0.52 5.06 1.68
CA VAL A 42 -0.46 5.09 0.21
C VAL A 42 -1.23 6.30 -0.30
N VAL A 43 -0.63 7.04 -1.24
CA VAL A 43 -1.23 8.23 -1.83
C VAL A 43 -1.35 8.11 -3.35
N PRO A 44 -2.30 8.81 -4.00
CA PRO A 44 -2.36 8.88 -5.45
C PRO A 44 -1.02 9.40 -6.02
N GLY A 45 -0.45 8.65 -6.95
CA GLY A 45 0.87 8.93 -7.55
C GLY A 45 1.98 8.00 -7.07
N ASP A 46 1.77 7.21 -6.02
CA ASP A 46 2.70 6.14 -5.66
C ASP A 46 2.77 5.07 -6.76
N ILE A 47 3.99 4.59 -7.05
CA ILE A 47 4.23 3.42 -7.90
C ILE A 47 4.27 2.20 -6.99
N ILE A 48 3.37 1.24 -7.19
CA ILE A 48 3.24 0.04 -6.34
C ILE A 48 3.78 -1.18 -7.08
N HIS A 49 4.57 -1.99 -6.38
CA HIS A 49 5.08 -3.26 -6.89
C HIS A 49 4.30 -4.43 -6.29
N PHE A 50 3.61 -5.20 -7.15
CA PHE A 50 2.82 -6.35 -6.75
C PHE A 50 3.57 -7.67 -6.97
N SER A 51 3.39 -8.60 -6.04
CA SER A 51 3.76 -10.01 -6.15
C SER A 51 2.53 -10.90 -6.05
N PRO A 52 2.63 -12.18 -6.45
CA PRO A 52 1.52 -13.11 -6.34
C PRO A 52 0.98 -13.17 -4.90
N GLY A 53 -0.32 -12.99 -4.74
CA GLY A 53 -1.00 -12.99 -3.43
C GLY A 53 -1.11 -11.62 -2.76
N ASP A 54 -0.51 -10.57 -3.33
CA ASP A 54 -0.70 -9.21 -2.84
C ASP A 54 -2.13 -8.71 -3.14
N LEU A 55 -2.69 -7.92 -2.22
CA LEU A 55 -4.00 -7.29 -2.39
C LEU A 55 -3.84 -5.89 -2.98
N PHE A 56 -4.75 -5.50 -3.87
CA PHE A 56 -4.83 -4.12 -4.31
C PHE A 56 -5.30 -3.21 -3.17
N PRO A 57 -4.57 -2.13 -2.84
CA PRO A 57 -4.91 -1.26 -1.72
C PRO A 57 -6.14 -0.39 -1.99
N GLY A 58 -6.57 -0.31 -3.24
CA GLY A 58 -7.69 0.46 -3.77
C GLY A 58 -7.68 0.36 -5.30
N ASP A 59 -8.30 1.31 -5.98
CA ASP A 59 -8.25 1.37 -7.44
C ASP A 59 -6.84 1.77 -7.91
N VAL A 60 -6.27 0.98 -8.81
CA VAL A 60 -4.92 1.20 -9.34
C VAL A 60 -4.93 1.23 -10.86
N ARG A 61 -3.99 1.97 -11.43
CA ARG A 61 -3.70 1.95 -12.87
C ARG A 61 -2.51 1.04 -13.12
N LEU A 62 -2.71 -0.04 -13.86
CA LEU A 62 -1.63 -0.92 -14.28
C LEU A 62 -0.68 -0.18 -15.23
N LEU A 63 0.60 -0.12 -14.88
CA LEU A 63 1.66 0.47 -15.70
C LEU A 63 2.40 -0.60 -16.52
N ASN A 64 2.68 -1.75 -15.90
CA ASN A 64 3.31 -2.91 -16.49
C ASN A 64 2.81 -4.16 -15.78
N SER A 65 2.72 -5.28 -16.50
CA SER A 65 2.36 -6.58 -15.93
C SER A 65 3.06 -7.71 -16.67
N LYS A 66 3.28 -8.80 -15.94
CA LYS A 66 3.72 -10.08 -16.51
C LYS A 66 2.84 -11.16 -15.90
N ASP A 67 2.12 -11.88 -16.76
CA ASP A 67 1.28 -13.02 -16.38
C ASP A 67 0.28 -12.70 -15.24
N LEU A 68 -0.27 -11.48 -15.25
CA LEU A 68 -1.20 -11.01 -14.22
C LEU A 68 -2.54 -11.76 -14.31
N VAL A 69 -2.96 -12.33 -13.18
CA VAL A 69 -4.29 -12.89 -12.95
C VAL A 69 -4.87 -12.20 -11.72
N VAL A 70 -6.10 -11.69 -11.84
CA VAL A 70 -6.77 -10.87 -10.80
C VAL A 70 -8.13 -11.47 -10.46
#